data_AF-A0A7S2R7H8-F1
#
_entry.id   AF-A0A7S2R7H8-F1
#
_cell.length_a   1.000
_cell.length_b   1.000
_cell.length_c   1.000
_cell.angle_alpha   90.00
_cell.angle_beta   90.00
_cell.angle_gamma   90.00
#
_symmetry.space_group_name_H-M   'P 1'
#
loop_
_entity.id
_entity.type
_entity.pdbx_description
1 polymer ?
#
loop_
_entity_poly.entity_id
_entity_poly.type
_entity_poly.pdbx_seq_one_letter_code
_entity_poly.pdbx_strand_id
1 'polypeptide(L)'
;MEGKTLKPDLRVPEQKTASLSFCDTTPKAFRVWIDQLPMANIGEVSRQLYHAIIELNHLFLAPQQRMQFLELIREKIHFVCNELSRHYLGLAVALPEKQRKIANLSQALQLHLAGGYKLCVLEFIDNGGLDKNRRQIATAAHRAISELSATILRSHQLYCPSPAQSWLECHRLFRFAHRNKLSVVQVDD
;
A
#
# COMPACT_ATOMS: atom_id res chain seq x y z
N MET A 1 15.73 -10.51 -29.34
CA MET A 1 14.39 -11.08 -29.09
C MET A 1 13.89 -10.49 -27.79
N GLU A 2 13.01 -9.49 -27.86
CA GLU A 2 12.38 -8.91 -26.68
C GLU A 2 11.56 -9.98 -25.98
N GLY A 3 12.08 -10.51 -24.87
CA GLY A 3 11.34 -11.44 -24.04
C GLY A 3 10.11 -10.71 -23.51
N LYS A 4 8.92 -11.10 -23.98
CA LYS A 4 7.64 -10.54 -23.56
C LYS A 4 7.61 -10.48 -22.03
N THR A 5 7.67 -9.28 -21.46
CA THR A 5 7.64 -9.10 -20.00
C THR A 5 6.30 -9.63 -19.51
N LEU A 6 6.31 -10.77 -18.80
CA LEU A 6 5.11 -11.36 -18.24
C LEU A 6 4.68 -10.54 -17.03
N LYS A 7 3.52 -9.87 -17.14
CA LYS A 7 2.91 -9.12 -16.04
C LYS A 7 2.61 -10.08 -14.86
N PRO A 8 2.83 -9.65 -13.61
CA PRO A 8 2.42 -10.43 -12.46
C PRO A 8 0.89 -10.44 -12.35
N ASP A 9 0.32 -11.59 -12.04
CA ASP A 9 -1.10 -11.73 -11.75
C ASP A 9 -1.39 -11.24 -10.33
N LEU A 10 -1.96 -10.04 -10.20
CA LEU A 10 -2.17 -9.37 -8.92
C LEU A 10 -3.64 -8.97 -8.79
N ARG A 11 -4.21 -9.12 -7.59
CA ARG A 11 -5.54 -8.59 -7.31
C ARG A 11 -5.39 -7.10 -7.01
N VAL A 12 -5.91 -6.28 -7.90
CA VAL A 12 -5.90 -4.81 -7.76
C VAL A 12 -7.32 -4.27 -7.65
N PRO A 13 -7.51 -3.15 -6.93
CA PRO A 13 -8.80 -2.47 -6.90
C PRO A 13 -9.14 -1.89 -8.28
N GLU A 14 -10.43 -1.86 -8.60
CA GLU A 14 -10.94 -1.24 -9.82
C GLU A 14 -10.93 0.28 -9.69
N GLN A 15 -10.55 0.99 -10.75
CA GLN A 15 -10.62 2.45 -10.81
C GLN A 15 -11.96 2.86 -11.40
N LYS A 16 -12.64 3.79 -10.72
CA LYS A 16 -14.02 4.20 -11.02
C LYS A 16 -14.35 5.66 -10.72
N THR A 17 -13.47 6.41 -10.06
CA THR A 17 -13.72 7.81 -9.69
C THR A 17 -12.74 8.77 -10.37
N ALA A 18 -13.20 9.98 -10.69
CA ALA A 18 -12.37 11.01 -11.34
C ALA A 18 -11.84 12.08 -10.36
N SER A 19 -12.36 12.12 -9.13
CA SER A 19 -11.96 13.06 -8.09
C SER A 19 -11.96 12.43 -6.70
N LEU A 20 -11.22 13.05 -5.78
CA LEU A 20 -11.24 12.73 -4.34
C LEU A 20 -12.33 13.54 -3.64
N SER A 21 -12.93 12.98 -2.59
CA SER A 21 -13.98 13.65 -1.80
C SER A 21 -13.44 14.63 -0.77
N PHE A 22 -12.20 14.42 -0.31
CA PHE A 22 -11.60 15.12 0.83
C PHE A 22 -10.65 16.27 0.44
N CYS A 23 -10.19 16.32 -0.82
CA CYS A 23 -9.38 17.42 -1.34
C CYS A 23 -9.43 17.46 -2.87
N ASP A 24 -8.96 18.55 -3.48
CA ASP A 24 -8.77 18.60 -4.93
C ASP A 24 -7.73 17.55 -5.38
N THR A 25 -7.89 17.05 -6.60
CA THR A 25 -7.02 16.00 -7.18
C THR A 25 -5.73 16.59 -7.76
N THR A 26 -5.08 17.49 -7.01
CA THR A 26 -3.81 18.10 -7.38
C THR A 26 -2.73 17.75 -6.34
N PRO A 27 -1.45 17.59 -6.74
CA PRO A 27 -0.38 17.29 -5.79
C PRO A 27 -0.25 18.31 -4.66
N LYS A 28 -0.53 19.58 -4.95
CA LYS A 28 -0.48 20.66 -3.96
C LYS A 28 -1.60 20.51 -2.93
N ALA A 29 -2.86 20.33 -3.38
CA ALA A 29 -3.99 20.18 -2.47
C ALA A 29 -3.88 18.90 -1.63
N PHE A 30 -3.42 17.79 -2.23
CA PHE A 30 -3.20 16.54 -1.50
C PHE A 30 -2.15 16.70 -0.40
N ARG A 31 -1.03 17.39 -0.66
CA ARG A 31 -0.01 17.68 0.35
C ARG A 31 -0.55 18.56 1.47
N VAL A 32 -1.28 19.63 1.15
CA VAL A 32 -1.93 20.49 2.15
C VAL A 32 -2.86 19.68 3.05
N TRP A 33 -3.65 18.77 2.48
CA TRP A 33 -4.53 17.89 3.25
C TRP A 33 -3.74 16.95 4.17
N ILE A 34 -2.67 16.31 3.67
CA ILE A 34 -1.78 15.44 4.46
C ILE A 34 -1.18 16.20 5.65
N ASP A 35 -0.77 17.45 5.47
CA ASP A 35 -0.15 18.28 6.51
C ASP A 35 -1.14 18.76 7.58
N GLN A 36 -2.44 18.75 7.26
CA GLN A 36 -3.52 19.13 8.17
C GLN A 36 -4.11 17.96 8.96
N LEU A 37 -3.63 16.73 8.72
CA LEU A 37 -4.11 15.56 9.45
C LEU A 37 -3.92 15.74 10.97
N PRO A 38 -4.93 15.41 11.81
CA PRO A 38 -4.86 15.60 13.25
C PRO A 38 -4.01 14.50 13.89
N MET A 39 -2.69 14.58 13.73
CA MET A 39 -1.73 13.55 14.16
C MET A 39 -1.74 13.28 15.68
N ALA A 40 -2.27 14.21 16.49
CA ALA A 40 -2.47 14.03 17.92
C ALA A 40 -3.70 13.15 18.27
N ASN A 41 -4.62 12.95 17.33
CA ASN A 41 -5.82 12.12 17.50
C ASN A 41 -5.74 10.89 16.58
N ILE A 42 -5.09 9.83 17.08
CA ILE A 42 -4.83 8.59 16.33
C ILE A 42 -6.11 7.97 15.76
N GLY A 43 -7.21 7.99 16.52
CA GLY A 43 -8.50 7.47 16.07
C GLY A 43 -9.02 8.20 14.83
N GLU A 44 -9.00 9.53 14.87
CA GLU A 44 -9.51 10.34 13.77
C GLU A 44 -8.60 10.30 12.53
N VAL A 45 -7.28 10.41 12.70
CA VAL A 45 -6.35 10.30 11.56
C VAL A 45 -6.43 8.91 10.91
N SER A 46 -6.56 7.84 11.69
CA SER A 46 -6.70 6.49 11.13
C SER A 46 -7.96 6.33 10.29
N ARG A 47 -9.07 6.95 10.70
CA ARG A 47 -10.33 6.98 9.96
C ARG A 47 -10.19 7.76 8.65
N GLN A 48 -9.60 8.96 8.69
CA GLN A 48 -9.39 9.78 7.50
C GLN A 48 -8.46 9.09 6.49
N LEU A 49 -7.33 8.53 6.95
CA LEU A 49 -6.40 7.77 6.11
C LEU A 49 -7.06 6.54 5.49
N TYR A 50 -7.92 5.84 6.23
CA TYR A 50 -8.62 4.65 5.72
C TYR A 50 -9.56 5.00 4.57
N HIS A 51 -10.34 6.07 4.69
CA HIS A 51 -11.17 6.55 3.58
C HIS A 51 -10.32 7.02 2.41
N ALA A 52 -9.27 7.80 2.69
CA ALA A 52 -8.43 8.38 1.66
C ALA A 52 -7.69 7.33 0.81
N ILE A 53 -7.11 6.28 1.43
CA ILE A 53 -6.40 5.24 0.67
C ILE A 53 -7.34 4.41 -0.20
N ILE A 54 -8.58 4.19 0.25
CA ILE A 54 -9.61 3.51 -0.54
C ILE A 54 -10.01 4.36 -1.73
N GLU A 55 -10.29 5.65 -1.53
CA GLU A 55 -10.64 6.55 -2.63
C GLU A 55 -9.49 6.72 -3.62
N LEU A 56 -8.25 6.88 -3.12
CA LEU A 56 -7.06 6.99 -3.96
C LEU A 56 -6.89 5.79 -4.90
N ASN A 57 -7.19 4.59 -4.41
CA ASN A 57 -7.15 3.37 -5.20
C ASN A 57 -8.23 3.28 -6.28
N HIS A 58 -9.38 3.92 -6.06
CA HIS A 58 -10.46 4.00 -7.04
C HIS A 58 -10.29 5.16 -8.03
N LEU A 59 -9.43 6.12 -7.73
CA LEU A 59 -9.23 7.31 -8.54
C LEU A 59 -8.48 6.98 -9.84
N PHE A 60 -8.96 7.48 -10.99
CA PHE A 60 -8.22 7.47 -12.24
C PHE A 60 -7.05 8.47 -12.17
N LEU A 61 -5.82 7.97 -12.27
CA LEU A 61 -4.60 8.78 -12.23
C LEU A 61 -3.55 8.25 -13.19
N ALA A 62 -2.67 9.14 -13.66
CA ALA A 62 -1.43 8.72 -14.30
C ALA A 62 -0.52 8.00 -13.27
N PRO A 63 0.28 7.00 -13.69
CA PRO A 63 1.02 6.14 -12.76
C PRO A 63 2.01 6.91 -11.89
N GLN A 64 2.69 7.91 -12.47
CA GLN A 64 3.59 8.81 -11.74
C GLN A 64 2.86 9.59 -10.64
N GLN A 65 1.67 10.12 -10.93
CA GLN A 65 0.90 10.90 -9.94
C GLN A 65 0.36 10.00 -8.83
N ARG A 66 -0.12 8.79 -9.17
CA ARG A 66 -0.53 7.79 -8.18
C ARG A 66 0.62 7.45 -7.24
N MET A 67 1.79 7.15 -7.78
CA MET A 67 2.99 6.85 -6.99
C MET A 67 3.33 7.99 -6.03
N GLN A 68 3.28 9.25 -6.51
CA GLN A 68 3.53 10.42 -5.67
C GLN A 68 2.56 10.50 -4.49
N PHE A 69 1.26 10.26 -4.72
CA PHE A 69 0.25 10.34 -3.65
C PHE A 69 0.41 9.20 -2.64
N LEU A 70 0.77 8.00 -3.13
CA LEU A 70 1.04 6.84 -2.28
C LEU A 70 2.25 7.07 -1.37
N GLU A 71 3.35 7.63 -1.88
CA GLU A 71 4.51 7.93 -1.02
C GLU A 71 4.18 8.98 0.06
N LEU A 72 3.36 10.01 -0.27
CA LEU A 72 2.93 11.01 0.71
C LEU A 72 2.06 10.41 1.83
N ILE A 73 1.12 9.53 1.49
CA ILE A 73 0.21 8.93 2.47
C ILE A 73 0.86 7.78 3.24
N ARG A 74 1.86 7.11 2.66
CA ARG A 74 2.57 5.97 3.26
C ARG A 74 3.16 6.30 4.62
N GLU A 75 3.90 7.40 4.73
CA GLU A 75 4.53 7.81 5.99
C GLU A 75 3.49 7.97 7.11
N LYS A 76 2.34 8.58 6.79
CA LYS A 76 1.26 8.79 7.76
C LYS A 76 0.58 7.47 8.14
N ILE A 77 0.37 6.57 7.17
CA ILE A 77 -0.17 5.23 7.43
C ILE A 77 0.78 4.42 8.32
N HIS A 78 2.09 4.49 8.07
CA HIS A 78 3.10 3.80 8.88
C HIS A 78 3.12 4.31 10.31
N PHE A 79 3.14 5.63 10.49
CA PHE A 79 3.03 6.23 11.81
C PHE A 79 1.79 5.74 12.56
N VAL A 80 0.61 5.81 11.92
CA VAL A 80 -0.65 5.38 12.54
C VAL A 80 -0.63 3.88 12.85
N CYS A 81 -0.16 3.03 11.93
CA CYS A 81 -0.06 1.59 12.18
C CYS A 81 0.86 1.28 13.37
N ASN A 82 1.96 2.02 13.52
CA ASN A 82 2.87 1.90 14.66
C ASN A 82 2.18 2.31 15.97
N GLU A 83 1.50 3.45 16.00
CA GLU A 83 0.75 3.92 17.17
C GLU A 83 -0.37 2.95 17.57
N LEU A 84 -1.16 2.48 16.59
CA LEU A 84 -2.24 1.51 16.82
C LEU A 84 -1.71 0.18 17.35
N SER A 85 -0.48 -0.22 16.98
CA SER A 85 0.12 -1.49 17.40
C SER A 85 0.28 -1.65 18.91
N ARG A 86 0.48 -0.54 19.63
CA ARG A 86 0.57 -0.52 21.09
C ARG A 86 -0.71 -0.97 21.79
N HIS A 87 -1.84 -0.98 21.07
CA HIS A 87 -3.13 -1.38 21.63
C HIS A 87 -3.46 -2.86 21.42
N TYR A 88 -2.68 -3.61 20.63
CA TYR A 88 -2.96 -5.04 20.38
C TYR A 88 -1.74 -5.95 20.49
N LEU A 89 -0.51 -5.45 20.37
CA LEU A 89 0.69 -6.25 20.57
C LEU A 89 1.02 -6.42 22.05
N GLY A 90 1.55 -7.59 22.42
CA GLY A 90 1.94 -7.91 23.80
C GLY A 90 0.77 -8.18 24.76
N LEU A 91 -0.46 -8.25 24.25
CA LEU A 91 -1.65 -8.60 25.02
C LEU A 91 -1.90 -10.12 25.02
N ALA A 92 -2.93 -10.54 25.76
CA ALA A 92 -3.37 -11.93 25.80
C ALA A 92 -3.64 -12.51 24.40
N VAL A 93 -3.40 -13.81 24.24
CA VAL A 93 -3.58 -14.56 22.96
C VAL A 93 -4.97 -14.36 22.37
N ALA A 94 -6.00 -14.31 23.22
CA ALA A 94 -7.36 -13.95 22.81
C ALA A 94 -7.58 -12.44 22.98
N LEU A 95 -7.42 -11.69 21.89
CA LEU A 95 -7.71 -10.25 21.89
C LEU A 95 -9.20 -9.97 22.15
N PRO A 96 -9.52 -9.04 23.07
CA PRO A 96 -10.88 -8.53 23.20
C PRO A 96 -11.34 -7.81 21.93
N GLU A 97 -12.65 -7.67 21.75
CA GLU A 97 -13.26 -7.17 20.51
C GLU A 97 -12.71 -5.81 20.06
N LYS A 98 -12.51 -4.89 21.01
CA LYS A 98 -11.98 -3.54 20.74
C LYS A 98 -10.58 -3.61 20.10
N GLN A 99 -9.66 -4.36 20.70
CA GLN A 99 -8.29 -4.51 20.22
C GLN A 99 -8.24 -5.23 18.87
N ARG A 100 -9.12 -6.23 18.67
CA ARG A 100 -9.29 -6.90 17.38
C ARG A 100 -9.70 -5.93 16.27
N LYS A 101 -10.64 -5.03 16.54
CA LYS A 101 -11.04 -3.97 15.58
C LYS A 101 -9.86 -3.06 15.22
N ILE A 102 -9.03 -2.69 16.21
CA ILE A 102 -7.84 -1.86 15.98
C ILE A 102 -6.79 -2.58 15.12
N ALA A 103 -6.53 -3.86 15.41
CA ALA A 103 -5.63 -4.70 14.61
C ALA A 103 -6.14 -4.83 13.16
N ASN A 104 -7.43 -5.11 12.98
CA ASN A 104 -8.06 -5.21 11.67
C ASN A 104 -7.97 -3.90 10.87
N LEU A 105 -8.15 -2.74 11.52
CA LEU A 105 -7.97 -1.44 10.88
C LEU A 105 -6.54 -1.25 10.37
N SER A 106 -5.54 -1.60 11.19
CA SER A 106 -4.13 -1.55 10.79
C SER A 106 -3.87 -2.50 9.61
N GLN A 107 -4.48 -3.69 9.61
CA GLN A 107 -4.39 -4.65 8.49
C GLN A 107 -4.97 -4.04 7.21
N ALA A 108 -6.16 -3.46 7.30
CA ALA A 108 -6.88 -2.93 6.16
C ALA A 108 -6.16 -1.73 5.53
N LEU A 109 -5.63 -0.81 6.36
CA LEU A 109 -4.81 0.32 5.89
C LEU A 109 -3.64 -0.14 5.02
N GLN A 110 -2.86 -1.10 5.50
CA GLN A 110 -1.70 -1.61 4.76
C GLN A 110 -2.07 -2.46 3.55
N LEU A 111 -3.18 -3.23 3.61
CA LEU A 111 -3.68 -3.96 2.45
C LEU A 111 -4.14 -3.01 1.33
N HIS A 112 -4.80 -1.90 1.67
CA HIS A 112 -5.16 -0.89 0.68
C HIS A 112 -3.93 -0.16 0.14
N LEU A 113 -2.95 0.14 0.99
CA LEU A 113 -1.68 0.74 0.56
C LEU A 113 -0.92 -0.19 -0.40
N ALA A 114 -0.82 -1.47 -0.07
CA ALA A 114 -0.29 -2.50 -0.98
C ALA A 114 -1.08 -2.56 -2.29
N GLY A 115 -2.42 -2.45 -2.23
CA GLY A 115 -3.31 -2.34 -3.39
C GLY A 115 -2.90 -1.22 -4.35
N GLY A 116 -2.61 -0.03 -3.83
CA GLY A 116 -2.16 1.11 -4.61
C GLY A 116 -0.81 0.88 -5.29
N TYR A 117 0.16 0.31 -4.58
CA TYR A 117 1.45 0.00 -5.19
C TYR A 117 1.37 -1.12 -6.22
N LYS A 118 0.50 -2.11 -6.02
CA LYS A 118 0.21 -3.14 -7.04
C LYS A 118 -0.38 -2.52 -8.31
N LEU A 119 -1.28 -1.53 -8.18
CA LEU A 119 -1.75 -0.75 -9.34
C LEU A 119 -0.57 -0.09 -10.05
N CYS A 120 0.30 0.63 -9.33
CA CYS A 120 1.46 1.28 -9.93
C CYS A 120 2.33 0.28 -10.72
N VAL A 121 2.63 -0.90 -10.17
CA VAL A 121 3.39 -1.94 -10.90
C VAL A 121 2.75 -2.25 -12.25
N LEU A 122 1.45 -2.52 -12.28
CA LEU A 122 0.74 -2.87 -13.52
C LEU A 122 0.67 -1.67 -14.47
N GLU A 123 0.30 -0.51 -13.99
CA GLU A 123 0.13 0.68 -14.83
C GLU A 123 1.46 1.17 -15.44
N PHE A 124 2.59 1.06 -14.71
CA PHE A 124 3.90 1.40 -15.27
C PHE A 124 4.35 0.43 -16.35
N ILE A 125 4.01 -0.86 -16.23
CA ILE A 125 4.30 -1.82 -17.30
C ILE A 125 3.46 -1.46 -18.55
N ASP A 126 2.21 -1.06 -18.34
CA ASP A 126 1.27 -0.75 -19.42
C ASP A 126 1.62 0.59 -20.08
N ASN A 127 2.15 1.53 -19.31
CA ASN A 127 2.51 2.88 -19.76
C ASN A 127 4.00 2.99 -20.10
N GLY A 128 4.42 2.25 -21.14
CA GLY A 128 5.75 2.37 -21.73
C GLY A 128 6.73 1.24 -21.39
N GLY A 129 6.27 0.18 -20.71
CA GLY A 129 7.03 -1.04 -20.53
C GLY A 129 8.03 -1.02 -19.38
N LEU A 130 8.61 -2.20 -19.11
CA LEU A 130 9.47 -2.44 -17.97
C LEU A 130 10.78 -1.65 -18.03
N ASP A 131 11.42 -1.58 -19.20
CA ASP A 131 12.74 -0.95 -19.33
C ASP A 131 12.69 0.56 -19.11
N LYS A 132 11.64 1.23 -19.61
CA LYS A 132 11.45 2.67 -19.45
C LYS A 132 11.16 3.05 -17.99
N ASN A 133 10.35 2.25 -17.30
CA ASN A 133 9.88 2.54 -15.94
C ASN A 133 10.56 1.67 -14.88
N ARG A 134 11.76 1.16 -15.18
CA ARG A 134 12.44 0.14 -14.38
C ARG A 134 12.55 0.51 -12.89
N ARG A 135 12.96 1.74 -12.59
CA ARG A 135 13.12 2.22 -11.21
C ARG A 135 11.77 2.32 -10.51
N GLN A 136 10.76 2.91 -11.16
CA GLN A 136 9.42 3.09 -10.61
C GLN A 136 8.75 1.75 -10.32
N ILE A 137 8.89 0.78 -11.23
CA ILE A 137 8.37 -0.58 -11.04
C ILE A 137 9.09 -1.28 -9.89
N ALA A 138 10.41 -1.16 -9.80
CA ALA A 138 11.19 -1.74 -8.71
C ALA A 138 10.76 -1.16 -7.35
N THR A 139 10.62 0.17 -7.26
CA THR A 139 10.10 0.85 -6.06
C THR A 139 8.68 0.38 -5.73
N ALA A 140 7.76 0.36 -6.69
CA ALA A 140 6.37 -0.06 -6.46
C ALA A 140 6.30 -1.51 -5.97
N ALA A 141 7.08 -2.41 -6.57
CA ALA A 141 7.14 -3.81 -6.15
C ALA A 141 7.73 -3.96 -4.74
N HIS A 142 8.80 -3.23 -4.42
CA HIS A 142 9.40 -3.21 -3.09
C HIS A 142 8.39 -2.75 -2.03
N ARG A 143 7.71 -1.61 -2.27
CA ARG A 143 6.69 -1.06 -1.37
C ARG A 143 5.54 -2.04 -1.19
N ALA A 144 4.99 -2.59 -2.28
CA ALA A 144 3.91 -3.57 -2.20
C ALA A 144 4.29 -4.82 -1.37
N ILE A 145 5.49 -5.37 -1.58
CA ILE A 145 5.99 -6.51 -0.79
C ILE A 145 6.14 -6.13 0.68
N SER A 146 6.66 -4.93 0.97
CA SER A 146 6.86 -4.45 2.35
C SER A 146 5.53 -4.33 3.11
N GLU A 147 4.52 -3.71 2.48
CA GLU A 147 3.20 -3.57 3.10
C GLU A 147 2.51 -4.93 3.31
N LEU A 148 2.57 -5.82 2.31
CA LEU A 148 2.02 -7.18 2.45
C LEU A 148 2.76 -7.97 3.56
N SER A 149 4.08 -7.86 3.63
CA SER A 149 4.90 -8.53 4.64
C SER A 149 4.56 -8.06 6.05
N ALA A 150 4.30 -6.76 6.24
CA ALA A 150 3.84 -6.24 7.52
C ALA A 150 2.47 -6.82 7.93
N THR A 151 1.55 -6.99 6.98
CA THR A 151 0.24 -7.62 7.27
C THR A 151 0.36 -9.10 7.64
N ILE A 152 1.28 -9.82 7.00
CA ILE A 152 1.60 -11.21 7.30
C ILE A 152 2.21 -11.33 8.69
N LEU A 153 3.23 -10.51 8.99
CA LEU A 153 3.90 -10.48 10.29
C LEU A 153 2.90 -10.23 11.41
N ARG A 154 2.04 -9.20 11.27
CA ARG A 154 1.02 -8.87 12.26
C ARG A 154 0.05 -10.04 12.50
N SER A 155 -0.42 -10.71 11.44
CA SER A 155 -1.30 -11.87 11.62
C SER A 155 -0.65 -12.96 12.47
N HIS A 156 0.64 -13.24 12.26
CA HIS A 156 1.38 -14.22 13.07
C HIS A 156 1.60 -13.74 14.51
N GLN A 157 1.92 -12.45 14.72
CA GLN A 157 2.02 -11.86 16.06
C GLN A 157 0.70 -11.97 16.85
N LEU A 158 -0.43 -12.01 16.14
CA LEU A 158 -1.78 -12.12 16.72
C LEU A 158 -2.35 -13.54 16.70
N TYR A 159 -1.53 -14.54 16.36
CA TYR A 159 -1.96 -15.95 16.26
C TYR A 159 -3.19 -16.15 15.36
N CYS A 160 -3.29 -15.34 14.30
CA CYS A 160 -4.38 -15.36 13.33
C CYS A 160 -3.86 -15.79 11.95
N PRO A 161 -4.72 -16.33 11.08
CA PRO A 161 -4.33 -16.57 9.69
C PRO A 161 -3.92 -15.26 9.00
N SER A 162 -2.93 -15.34 8.11
CA SER A 162 -2.58 -14.21 7.24
C SER A 162 -3.75 -13.83 6.33
N PRO A 163 -3.86 -12.56 5.90
CA PRO A 163 -4.91 -12.17 4.98
C PRO A 163 -4.82 -12.97 3.69
N ALA A 164 -5.98 -13.26 3.09
CA ALA A 164 -6.07 -14.07 1.88
C ALA A 164 -5.21 -13.45 0.77
N GLN A 165 -4.50 -14.31 0.03
CA GLN A 165 -3.63 -13.95 -1.10
C GLN A 165 -2.37 -13.15 -0.75
N SER A 166 -2.18 -12.61 0.47
CA SER A 166 -0.99 -11.79 0.79
C SER A 166 0.33 -12.52 0.50
N TRP A 167 0.46 -13.77 0.94
CA TRP A 167 1.65 -14.59 0.65
C TRP A 167 1.83 -14.83 -0.85
N LEU A 168 0.75 -15.21 -1.56
CA LEU A 168 0.82 -15.48 -2.99
C LEU A 168 1.25 -14.23 -3.77
N GLU A 169 0.67 -13.08 -3.45
CA GLU A 169 0.99 -11.81 -4.11
C GLU A 169 2.42 -11.35 -3.81
N CYS A 170 2.92 -11.49 -2.57
CA CYS A 170 4.33 -11.29 -2.24
C CYS A 170 5.23 -12.13 -3.15
N HIS A 171 4.96 -13.43 -3.26
CA HIS A 171 5.76 -14.33 -4.09
C HIS A 171 5.68 -13.99 -5.57
N ARG A 172 4.51 -13.59 -6.08
CA ARG A 172 4.32 -13.18 -7.48
C ARG A 172 5.11 -11.90 -7.78
N LEU A 173 5.04 -10.90 -6.91
CA LEU A 173 5.81 -9.66 -7.01
C LEU A 173 7.32 -9.94 -6.96
N PHE A 174 7.78 -10.74 -6.00
CA PHE A 174 9.19 -11.09 -5.86
C PHE A 174 9.70 -11.86 -7.08
N ARG A 175 8.95 -12.88 -7.53
CA ARG A 175 9.30 -13.66 -8.73
C ARG A 175 9.37 -12.78 -9.97
N PHE A 176 8.43 -11.84 -10.12
CA PHE A 176 8.45 -10.86 -11.19
C PHE A 176 9.69 -9.95 -11.11
N ALA A 177 9.99 -9.40 -9.94
CA ALA A 177 11.16 -8.55 -9.73
C ALA A 177 12.47 -9.30 -10.03
N HIS A 178 12.60 -10.53 -9.53
CA HIS A 178 13.78 -11.36 -9.74
C HIS A 178 14.00 -11.71 -11.23
N ARG A 179 12.95 -12.17 -11.92
CA ARG A 179 13.03 -12.54 -13.35
C ARG A 179 13.45 -11.38 -14.25
N ASN A 180 13.03 -10.17 -13.91
CA ASN A 180 13.34 -8.96 -14.67
C ASN A 180 14.58 -8.21 -14.13
N LYS A 181 15.33 -8.85 -13.22
CA LYS A 181 16.54 -8.30 -12.58
C LYS A 181 16.29 -6.98 -11.85
N LEU A 182 15.06 -6.71 -11.38
CA LEU A 182 14.73 -5.48 -10.66
C LEU A 182 15.34 -5.44 -9.26
N SER A 183 15.71 -6.59 -8.71
CA SER A 183 16.32 -6.72 -7.37
C SER A 183 17.69 -6.07 -7.21
N VAL A 184 18.36 -5.67 -8.31
CA VAL A 184 19.63 -4.93 -8.23
C VAL A 184 19.43 -3.42 -8.09
N VAL A 185 18.20 -2.93 -8.30
CA VAL A 185 17.88 -1.51 -8.15
C VAL A 185 17.78 -1.22 -6.66
N GLN A 186 18.62 -0.31 -6.18
CA GLN A 186 18.53 0.19 -4.81
C GLN A 186 17.26 1.02 -4.67
N VAL A 187 16.46 0.71 -3.65
CA VAL A 187 15.25 1.43 -3.29
C VAL A 187 15.47 1.99 -1.90
N ASP A 188 15.47 3.31 -1.79
CA ASP A 188 15.54 3.98 -0.49
C ASP A 188 14.19 3.81 0.22
N ASP A 189 14.20 3.48 1.51
CA ASP A 189 13.00 3.32 2.34
C ASP A 189 13.06 4.19 3.59
#